data_AF-A0A1D2R2A0-F1
#
_entry.id   AF-A0A1D2R2A0-F1
#
_cell.length_a   1.000
_cell.length_b   1.000
_cell.length_c   1.000
_cell.angle_alpha   90.00
_cell.angle_beta   90.00
_cell.angle_gamma   90.00
#
_symmetry.space_group_name_H-M   'P 1'
#
loop_
_entity.id
_entity.type
_entity.pdbx_description
1 polymer ?
#
loop_
_entity_poly.entity_id
_entity_poly.type
_entity_poly.pdbx_seq_one_letter_code
_entity_poly.pdbx_strand_id
1 'polypeptide(L)'
;MGIIYFINAGTQFLIMRRIDKFKSKLLITVGLSVSVLVFMGFALAQNFYQIIPVQVLLAVSWSCLYVGSLLMLTERNIEKATSIGILNSIIYFSAIAGPVIGGIAAEFYGFKDLVFKFRK
;
A
#
# COMPACT_ATOMS: atom_id res chain seq x y z
N MET A 1 11.53 13.17 -5.83
CA MET A 1 10.62 12.60 -4.82
C MET A 1 9.24 13.23 -4.81
N GLY A 2 9.09 14.57 -4.76
CA GLY A 2 7.76 15.22 -4.65
C GLY A 2 6.74 14.83 -5.73
N ILE A 3 7.17 14.67 -6.99
CA ILE A 3 6.30 14.28 -8.11
C ILE A 3 5.67 12.89 -7.88
N ILE A 4 6.42 11.93 -7.34
CA ILE A 4 5.91 10.59 -7.07
C ILE A 4 4.80 10.62 -6.02
N TYR A 5 5.02 11.36 -4.92
CA TYR A 5 4.00 11.52 -3.88
C TYR A 5 2.76 12.23 -4.40
N PHE A 6 2.94 13.26 -5.24
CA PHE A 6 1.84 13.96 -5.88
C PHE A 6 1.02 13.03 -6.78
N ILE A 7 1.67 12.21 -7.61
CA ILE A 7 0.99 11.24 -8.48
C ILE A 7 0.22 10.22 -7.64
N ASN A 8 0.83 9.67 -6.60
CA ASN A 8 0.17 8.69 -5.73
C ASN A 8 -1.05 9.32 -5.04
N ALA A 9 -0.88 10.43 -4.32
CA ALA A 9 -1.96 11.10 -3.60
C ALA A 9 -3.08 11.60 -4.55
N GLY A 10 -2.70 12.19 -5.68
CA GLY A 10 -3.66 12.66 -6.69
C GLY A 10 -4.45 11.50 -7.30
N THR A 11 -3.78 10.38 -7.59
CA THR A 11 -4.46 9.18 -8.10
C THR A 11 -5.39 8.59 -7.04
N GLN A 12 -4.95 8.47 -5.78
CA GLN A 12 -5.79 7.98 -4.68
C GLN A 12 -7.05 8.82 -4.54
N PHE A 13 -6.92 10.15 -4.52
CA PHE A 13 -8.06 11.06 -4.43
C PHE A 13 -9.07 10.85 -5.57
N LEU A 14 -8.58 10.74 -6.82
CA LEU A 14 -9.44 10.51 -7.98
C LEU A 14 -10.12 9.13 -7.95
N ILE A 15 -9.39 8.09 -7.56
CA ILE A 15 -9.90 6.72 -7.55
C ILE A 15 -10.92 6.54 -6.43
N MET A 16 -10.61 6.96 -5.20
CA MET A 16 -11.52 6.84 -4.05
C MET A 16 -12.90 7.45 -4.35
N ARG A 17 -12.93 8.62 -5.01
CA ARG A 17 -14.19 9.27 -5.41
C ARG A 17 -14.98 8.48 -6.46
N ARG A 18 -14.32 7.72 -7.34
CA ARG A 18 -14.98 6.94 -8.40
C ARG A 18 -15.48 5.59 -7.90
N ILE A 19 -14.79 4.99 -6.94
CA ILE A 19 -15.03 3.59 -6.56
C ILE A 19 -16.07 3.40 -5.45
N ASP A 20 -16.51 4.48 -4.80
CA ASP A 20 -17.44 4.45 -3.65
C ASP A 20 -18.81 3.80 -3.97
N LYS A 21 -19.16 3.67 -5.25
CA LYS A 21 -20.42 3.05 -5.71
C LYS A 21 -20.34 1.53 -5.89
N PHE A 22 -19.16 0.92 -5.78
CA PHE A 22 -18.98 -0.52 -6.00
C PHE A 22 -19.14 -1.32 -4.71
N LYS A 23 -19.41 -2.61 -4.86
CA LYS A 23 -19.57 -3.53 -3.72
C LYS A 23 -18.26 -3.72 -2.98
N SER A 24 -18.33 -3.68 -1.65
CA SER A 24 -17.20 -3.85 -0.72
C SER A 24 -16.33 -5.08 -1.03
N LYS A 25 -16.94 -6.26 -1.22
CA LYS A 25 -16.22 -7.49 -1.59
C LYS A 25 -15.41 -7.36 -2.89
N LEU A 26 -16.00 -6.77 -3.93
CA LEU A 26 -15.35 -6.63 -5.23
C LEU A 26 -14.14 -5.71 -5.14
N LEU A 27 -14.27 -4.59 -4.42
CA LEU A 27 -13.16 -3.66 -4.20
C LEU A 27 -12.00 -4.32 -3.46
N ILE A 28 -12.28 -5.10 -2.41
CA ILE A 28 -11.23 -5.82 -1.67
C ILE A 28 -10.53 -6.83 -2.57
N THR A 29 -11.28 -7.65 -3.33
CA THR A 29 -10.68 -8.64 -4.23
C THR A 29 -9.82 -8.00 -5.30
N VAL A 30 -10.32 -6.96 -5.99
CA VAL A 30 -9.55 -6.23 -7.01
C VAL A 30 -8.31 -5.58 -6.38
N GLY A 31 -8.47 -4.94 -5.21
CA GLY A 31 -7.35 -4.34 -4.48
C GLY A 31 -6.24 -5.34 -4.20
N LEU A 32 -6.58 -6.53 -3.67
CA LEU A 32 -5.62 -7.60 -3.42
C LEU A 32 -4.95 -8.11 -4.71
N SER A 33 -5.71 -8.32 -5.78
CA SER A 33 -5.15 -8.75 -7.07
C SER A 33 -4.17 -7.73 -7.64
N VAL A 34 -4.51 -6.44 -7.56
CA VAL A 34 -3.64 -5.35 -8.01
C VAL A 34 -2.41 -5.24 -7.10
N SER A 35 -2.51 -5.49 -5.80
CA SER A 35 -1.35 -5.50 -4.88
C SER A 35 -0.26 -6.48 -5.32
N VAL A 36 -0.64 -7.65 -5.83
CA VAL A 36 0.33 -8.63 -6.35
C VAL A 36 1.13 -8.04 -7.50
N LEU A 37 0.45 -7.35 -8.43
CA LEU A 37 1.10 -6.67 -9.56
C LEU A 37 1.98 -5.51 -9.09
N VAL A 38 1.60 -4.80 -8.04
CA VAL A 38 2.39 -3.72 -7.46
C VAL A 38 3.69 -4.24 -6.85
N PHE A 39 3.64 -5.33 -6.07
CA PHE A 39 4.84 -5.93 -5.49
C PHE A 39 5.78 -6.48 -6.57
N MET A 40 5.23 -7.13 -7.60
CA MET A 40 6.02 -7.56 -8.77
C MET A 40 6.64 -6.35 -9.50
N GLY A 41 5.86 -5.27 -9.68
CA GLY A 41 6.32 -4.03 -10.28
C GLY A 41 7.48 -3.39 -9.52
N PHE A 42 7.42 -3.36 -8.18
CA PHE A 42 8.54 -2.88 -7.36
C PHE A 42 9.76 -3.79 -7.44
N ALA A 43 9.59 -5.11 -7.51
CA ALA A 43 10.72 -6.04 -7.63
C ALA A 43 11.47 -5.90 -8.97
N LEU A 44 10.78 -5.52 -10.04
CA LEU A 44 11.34 -5.38 -11.38
C LEU A 44 11.77 -3.95 -11.74
N ALA A 45 11.33 -2.94 -10.97
CA ALA A 45 11.63 -1.54 -11.26
C ALA A 45 13.10 -1.22 -11.00
N GLN A 46 13.85 -0.93 -12.07
CA GLN A 46 15.27 -0.55 -12.00
C GLN A 46 15.47 0.94 -12.27
N ASN A 47 14.48 1.60 -12.89
CA ASN A 47 14.59 2.99 -13.34
C ASN A 47 13.47 3.88 -12.76
N PHE A 48 13.77 5.16 -12.58
CA PHE A 48 12.82 6.15 -12.06
C PHE A 48 11.50 6.21 -12.84
N TYR A 49 11.56 6.14 -14.18
CA TYR A 49 10.37 6.17 -15.02
C TYR A 49 9.47 4.94 -14.86
N GLN A 50 10.03 3.78 -14.48
CA GLN A 50 9.26 2.55 -14.25
C GLN A 50 8.51 2.59 -12.91
N ILE A 51 8.94 3.41 -11.96
CA ILE A 51 8.26 3.57 -10.66
C ILE A 51 6.94 4.33 -10.81
N ILE A 52 6.84 5.24 -11.78
CA ILE A 52 5.63 6.04 -12.02
C ILE A 52 4.38 5.17 -12.24
N PRO A 53 4.35 4.21 -13.18
CA PRO A 53 3.18 3.34 -13.36
C PRO A 53 2.93 2.44 -12.14
N VAL A 54 3.98 2.00 -11.44
CA VAL A 54 3.84 1.21 -10.20
C VAL A 54 3.15 2.03 -9.10
N GLN A 55 3.43 3.33 -9.01
CA GLN A 55 2.78 4.23 -8.05
C GLN A 55 1.30 4.45 -8.36
N VAL A 56 0.92 4.51 -9.64
CA VAL A 56 -0.49 4.57 -10.06
C VAL A 56 -1.21 3.27 -9.69
N LEU A 57 -0.60 2.11 -9.95
CA LEU A 57 -1.17 0.82 -9.56
C LEU A 57 -1.29 0.69 -8.03
N LEU A 58 -0.29 1.15 -7.29
CA LEU A 58 -0.29 1.21 -5.84
C LEU A 58 -1.43 2.08 -5.32
N ALA A 59 -1.61 3.27 -5.89
CA ALA A 59 -2.70 4.18 -5.54
C ALA A 59 -4.07 3.52 -5.74
N VAL A 60 -4.27 2.82 -6.86
CA VAL A 60 -5.51 2.09 -7.17
C VAL A 60 -5.74 0.95 -6.18
N SER A 61 -4.73 0.10 -5.97
CA SER A 61 -4.80 -1.01 -5.00
C SER A 61 -5.17 -0.51 -3.61
N TRP A 62 -4.43 0.47 -3.10
CA TRP A 62 -4.66 1.03 -1.76
C TRP A 62 -6.05 1.61 -1.61
N SER A 63 -6.51 2.38 -2.61
CA SER A 63 -7.85 2.97 -2.60
C SER A 63 -8.95 1.90 -2.55
N CYS A 64 -8.82 0.85 -3.37
CA CYS A 64 -9.77 -0.26 -3.40
C CYS A 64 -9.80 -1.05 -2.08
N LEU A 65 -8.63 -1.34 -1.51
CA LEU A 65 -8.53 -2.04 -0.23
C LEU A 65 -9.12 -1.21 0.91
N TYR A 66 -8.75 0.07 0.99
CA TYR A 66 -9.18 0.96 2.06
C TYR A 66 -10.69 1.22 2.00
N VAL A 67 -11.20 1.70 0.86
CA VAL A 67 -12.63 2.00 0.68
C VAL A 67 -13.46 0.72 0.77
N GLY A 68 -13.01 -0.37 0.16
CA GLY A 68 -13.70 -1.66 0.22
C GLY A 68 -13.82 -2.20 1.65
N SER A 69 -12.76 -2.08 2.46
CA SER A 69 -12.76 -2.48 3.88
C SER A 69 -13.65 -1.57 4.72
N LEU A 70 -13.61 -0.26 4.51
CA LEU A 70 -14.49 0.69 5.21
C LEU A 70 -15.96 0.40 4.92
N LEU A 71 -16.32 0.20 3.64
CA LEU A 71 -17.68 -0.17 3.24
C LEU A 71 -18.09 -1.49 3.89
N MET A 72 -17.25 -2.52 3.82
CA MET A 72 -17.53 -3.83 4.41
C MET A 72 -17.79 -3.74 5.93
N LEU A 73 -16.99 -2.96 6.65
CA LEU A 73 -17.16 -2.78 8.10
C LEU A 73 -18.40 -1.98 8.42
N THR A 74 -18.70 -0.95 7.63
CA THR A 74 -19.87 -0.09 7.83
C THR A 74 -21.18 -0.81 7.51
N GLU A 75 -21.18 -1.71 6.53
CA GLU A 75 -22.34 -2.52 6.15
C GLU A 75 -22.64 -3.64 7.16
N ARG A 76 -21.62 -4.19 7.82
CA ARG A 76 -21.74 -5.41 8.64
C ARG A 76 -21.77 -5.18 10.14
N ASN A 77 -21.39 -4.00 10.61
CA ASN A 77 -21.29 -3.72 12.05
C ASN A 77 -22.23 -2.58 12.44
N ILE A 78 -22.87 -2.75 13.60
CA ILE A 78 -23.70 -1.72 14.23
C ILE A 78 -22.79 -0.58 14.73
N GLU A 79 -21.70 -0.95 15.41
CA GLU A 79 -20.69 -0.04 15.99
C GLU A 79 -19.64 0.39 14.95
N LYS A 80 -20.07 1.14 13.93
CA LYS A 80 -19.25 1.55 12.78
C LYS A 80 -17.95 2.27 13.17
N ALA A 81 -18.05 3.22 14.11
CA ALA A 81 -16.91 4.04 14.53
C ALA A 81 -15.81 3.19 15.18
N THR A 82 -16.20 2.25 16.05
CA THR A 82 -15.29 1.33 16.73
C THR A 82 -14.61 0.39 15.73
N SER A 83 -15.36 -0.22 14.81
CA SER A 83 -14.80 -1.12 13.80
C SER A 83 -13.81 -0.40 12.87
N ILE A 84 -14.14 0.82 12.42
CA ILE A 84 -13.23 1.66 11.62
C ILE A 84 -12.00 2.07 12.43
N GLY A 85 -12.18 2.41 13.71
CA GLY A 85 -11.07 2.74 14.62
C GLY A 85 -10.06 1.60 14.73
N ILE A 86 -10.53 0.37 14.93
CA ILE A 86 -9.68 -0.83 14.98
C ILE A 86 -8.95 -1.04 13.64
N LEU A 87 -9.64 -0.88 12.51
CA LEU A 87 -9.02 -0.99 11.18
C LEU A 87 -7.85 -0.01 11.02
N ASN A 88 -8.05 1.26 11.36
CA ASN A 88 -7.01 2.27 11.28
C ASN A 88 -5.83 1.96 12.22
N SER A 89 -6.11 1.48 13.43
CA SER A 89 -5.07 1.03 14.37
C SER A 89 -4.20 -0.08 13.77
N ILE A 90 -4.81 -1.07 13.11
CA ILE A 90 -4.08 -2.15 12.43
C ILE A 90 -3.25 -1.58 11.27
N ILE A 91 -3.81 -0.68 10.45
CA ILE A 91 -3.09 -0.05 9.34
C ILE A 91 -1.83 0.66 9.83
N TYR A 92 -1.94 1.50 10.86
CA TYR A 92 -0.78 2.22 11.40
C TYR A 92 0.22 1.29 12.07
N PHE A 93 -0.25 0.27 12.77
CA PHE A 93 0.63 -0.76 13.33
C PHE A 93 1.42 -1.47 12.23
N SER A 94 0.76 -1.90 11.16
CA SER A 94 1.42 -2.53 10.00
C SER A 94 2.40 -1.57 9.30
N ALA A 95 2.08 -0.28 9.21
CA ALA A 95 2.97 0.73 8.63
C ALA A 95 4.28 0.91 9.42
N ILE A 96 4.29 0.58 10.71
CA ILE A 96 5.49 0.57 11.56
C ILE A 96 6.17 -0.80 11.51
N ALA A 97 5.40 -1.87 11.69
CA ALA A 97 5.92 -3.24 11.74
C ALA A 97 6.60 -3.67 10.44
N GLY A 98 6.05 -3.27 9.28
CA GLY A 98 6.60 -3.60 7.97
C GLY A 98 8.04 -3.11 7.78
N PRO A 99 8.33 -1.80 7.92
CA PRO A 99 9.69 -1.27 7.87
C PRO A 99 10.63 -1.89 8.91
N VAL A 100 10.17 -2.18 10.12
CA VAL A 100 10.99 -2.83 11.15
C VAL A 100 11.42 -4.23 10.71
N ILE A 101 10.47 -5.06 10.29
CA ILE A 101 10.75 -6.43 9.80
C ILE A 101 11.62 -6.37 8.53
N GLY A 102 11.32 -5.46 7.61
CA GLY A 102 12.09 -5.26 6.38
C GLY A 102 13.53 -4.82 6.64
N GLY A 103 13.74 -3.93 7.61
CA GLY A 103 15.08 -3.49 8.04
C GLY A 103 15.88 -4.62 8.67
N ILE A 104 15.26 -5.41 9.55
CA ILE A 104 15.89 -6.60 10.15
C ILE A 104 16.27 -7.61 9.05
N ALA A 105 15.34 -7.91 8.13
CA ALA A 105 15.61 -8.80 7.00
C ALA A 105 16.77 -8.28 6.12
N ALA A 106 16.82 -6.96 5.86
CA ALA A 106 17.90 -6.33 5.11
C ALA A 106 19.27 -6.46 5.81
N GLU A 107 19.30 -6.45 7.15
CA GLU A 107 20.53 -6.67 7.92
C GLU A 107 21.05 -8.11 7.78
N PHE A 108 20.15 -9.10 7.82
CA PHE A 108 20.50 -10.52 7.70
C PHE A 108 20.87 -10.94 6.27
N TYR A 109 20.19 -10.42 5.24
CA TYR A 109 20.35 -10.83 3.84
C TYR A 109 21.33 -9.98 3.02
N GLY A 110 22.07 -9.04 3.65
CA GLY A 110 23.30 -8.51 3.03
C GLY A 110 23.34 -7.01 2.71
N PHE A 111 23.01 -6.13 3.66
CA PHE A 111 23.60 -4.78 3.66
C PHE A 111 24.97 -4.70 4.38
N LYS A 112 25.35 -5.74 5.15
CA LYS A 112 26.66 -5.77 5.84
C LYS A 112 27.86 -5.95 4.90
N ASP A 113 27.73 -6.71 3.81
CA ASP A 113 28.85 -6.88 2.85
C ASP A 113 29.08 -5.66 1.94
N LEU A 114 28.07 -4.79 1.76
CA LEU A 114 28.17 -3.60 0.93
C LEU A 114 28.68 -2.38 1.71
N VAL A 115 28.23 -2.18 2.96
CA VAL A 115 28.67 -1.03 3.77
C VAL A 115 30.07 -1.24 4.36
N PHE A 116 30.45 -2.48 4.71
CA PHE A 116 31.78 -2.75 5.27
C PHE A 116 32.90 -2.73 4.20
N LYS A 117 32.57 -2.97 2.93
CA LYS A 117 33.54 -2.98 1.82
C LYS A 117 33.83 -1.59 1.22
N PHE A 118 33.04 -0.56 1.56
CA PHE A 118 33.30 0.83 1.15
C PHE A 118 34.18 1.62 2.14
N ARG A 119 34.73 0.97 3.18
CA ARG A 119 35.57 1.59 4.21
C ARG A 119 37.02 1.06 4.24
N LYS A 120 37.55 0.64 3.08
CA LYS A 120 38.99 0.40 2.87
C LYS A 120 39.46 1.10 1.61
#